data_AF-K1UAJ3-F1
#
_entry.id   AF-K1UAJ3-F1
#
_cell.length_a   1.000
_cell.length_b   1.000
_cell.length_c   1.000
_cell.angle_alpha   90.00
_cell.angle_beta   90.00
_cell.angle_gamma   90.00
#
_symmetry.space_group_name_H-M   'P 1'
#
loop_
_entity.id
_entity.type
_entity.pdbx_description
1 polymer ?
#
loop_
_entity_poly.entity_id
_entity_poly.type
_entity_poly.pdbx_seq_one_letter_code
_entity_poly.pdbx_strand_id
1 'polypeptide(L)'
;ESEPQQEAQYAYHLGDTVYIGADEYEILAFDDKRVVLHDMQYPLFQKELERAEFDRRVRENPMNDHLKVTNQAAVAEQQPRFNSIEFEKLIPHRMRFKETDLVNGNEMYWVTQEIFTAGDLRKFQQAVQSYDGDIKKFYVTPRDLSPSYSFEEDMENKVLAVVTPDTILQDDYIQAVRSEGLGDYLQPEEKADPAESPAFDIGMGYLGNG
;
A
#
# COMPACT_ATOMS: atom_id res chain seq x y z
N GLU A 1 35.91 -20.43 15.99
CA GLU A 1 34.48 -20.54 16.36
C GLU A 1 33.66 -20.50 15.09
N SER A 2 32.83 -21.52 14.88
CA SER A 2 31.89 -21.61 13.76
C SER A 2 30.55 -21.09 14.27
N GLU A 3 30.18 -19.88 13.87
CA GLU A 3 28.84 -19.34 14.09
C GLU A 3 27.85 -20.22 13.31
N PRO A 4 26.69 -20.61 13.90
CA PRO A 4 25.69 -21.35 13.16
C PRO A 4 25.16 -20.43 12.06
N GLN A 5 25.62 -20.67 10.82
CA GLN A 5 25.07 -20.05 9.64
C GLN A 5 23.59 -20.40 9.59
N GLN A 6 22.75 -19.44 9.99
CA GLN A 6 21.32 -19.48 9.67
C GLN A 6 21.25 -19.78 8.18
N GLU A 7 20.70 -20.94 7.83
CA GLU A 7 20.52 -21.36 6.45
C GLU A 7 19.69 -20.27 5.76
N ALA A 8 20.37 -19.36 5.06
CA ALA A 8 19.73 -18.37 4.21
C ALA A 8 18.90 -19.20 3.22
N GLN A 9 17.58 -19.12 3.35
CA GLN A 9 16.70 -19.83 2.43
C GLN A 9 16.74 -19.04 1.13
N TYR A 10 17.10 -19.67 0.03
CA TYR A 10 17.05 -19.00 -1.26
C TYR A 10 15.73 -19.37 -1.93
N ALA A 11 14.92 -18.37 -2.24
CA ALA A 11 13.69 -18.54 -3.00
C ALA A 11 13.99 -18.23 -4.47
N TYR A 12 13.55 -19.12 -5.36
CA TYR A 12 13.78 -19.01 -6.80
C TYR A 12 12.45 -19.10 -7.54
N HIS A 13 12.24 -18.22 -8.50
CA HIS A 13 11.07 -18.19 -9.37
C HIS A 13 11.49 -18.29 -10.84
N LEU A 14 10.53 -18.68 -11.67
CA LEU A 14 10.67 -18.64 -13.13
C LEU A 14 10.82 -17.19 -13.59
N GLY A 15 11.84 -16.91 -14.40
CA GLY A 15 12.20 -15.56 -14.82
C GLY A 15 13.11 -14.81 -13.87
N ASP A 16 13.50 -15.39 -12.72
CA ASP A 16 14.48 -14.76 -11.83
C ASP A 16 15.86 -14.74 -12.49
N THR A 17 16.57 -13.63 -12.32
CA THR A 17 17.96 -13.47 -12.75
C THR A 17 18.91 -13.95 -11.67
N VAL A 18 19.87 -14.80 -12.04
CA VAL A 18 20.83 -15.43 -11.15
C VAL A 18 22.24 -15.29 -11.72
N TYR A 19 23.22 -15.08 -10.84
CA TYR A 19 24.60 -14.89 -11.21
C TYR A 19 25.43 -16.12 -10.88
N ILE A 20 25.99 -16.78 -11.88
CA ILE A 20 26.87 -17.93 -11.68
C ILE A 20 28.29 -17.53 -12.09
N GLY A 21 29.15 -17.28 -11.10
CA GLY A 21 30.47 -16.71 -11.35
C GLY A 21 30.36 -15.21 -11.67
N ALA A 22 30.78 -14.81 -12.87
CA ALA A 22 30.64 -13.44 -13.36
C ALA A 22 29.50 -13.29 -14.39
N ASP A 23 28.85 -14.41 -14.74
CA ASP A 23 27.88 -14.48 -15.81
C ASP A 23 26.45 -14.41 -15.27
N GLU A 24 25.58 -13.73 -16.01
CA GLU A 24 24.16 -13.53 -15.69
C GLU A 24 23.29 -14.54 -16.45
N TYR A 25 22.37 -15.17 -15.73
CA TYR A 25 21.46 -16.18 -16.26
C TYR A 25 20.02 -15.91 -15.81
N GLU A 26 19.03 -16.30 -16.60
CA GLU A 26 17.60 -16.26 -16.22
C GLU A 26 17.06 -17.68 -16.02
N ILE A 27 16.26 -17.93 -14.99
CA ILE A 27 15.66 -19.24 -14.74
C ILE A 27 14.49 -19.49 -15.70
N LEU A 28 14.67 -20.39 -16.68
CA LEU A 28 13.61 -20.78 -17.62
C LEU A 28 12.74 -21.93 -17.14
N ALA A 29 13.32 -22.84 -16.35
CA ALA A 29 12.62 -23.99 -15.77
C ALA A 29 13.42 -24.54 -14.59
N PHE A 30 12.73 -25.06 -13.59
CA PHE A 30 13.38 -25.84 -12.54
C PHE A 30 12.48 -26.96 -12.05
N ASP A 31 13.10 -28.09 -11.73
CA ASP A 31 12.51 -29.25 -11.08
C ASP A 31 13.34 -29.58 -9.83
N ASP A 32 12.91 -30.58 -9.04
CA ASP A 32 13.68 -31.09 -7.90
C ASP A 32 15.08 -31.60 -8.27
N LYS A 33 15.33 -31.91 -9.55
CA LYS A 33 16.60 -32.50 -10.01
C LYS A 33 17.48 -31.54 -10.81
N ARG A 34 16.89 -30.64 -11.59
CA ARG A 34 17.61 -29.82 -12.57
C ARG A 34 17.02 -28.43 -12.67
N VAL A 35 17.86 -27.48 -13.08
CA VAL A 35 17.52 -26.09 -13.35
C VAL A 35 18.02 -25.76 -14.75
N VAL A 36 17.12 -25.25 -15.59
CA VAL A 36 17.40 -24.76 -16.93
C VAL A 36 17.52 -23.26 -16.87
N LEU A 37 18.67 -22.76 -17.31
CA LEU A 37 19.02 -21.36 -17.30
C LEU A 37 19.17 -20.84 -18.74
N HIS A 38 18.73 -19.62 -18.98
CA HIS A 38 18.99 -18.86 -20.19
C HIS A 38 20.20 -17.97 -19.99
N ASP A 39 21.14 -17.99 -20.92
CA ASP A 39 22.29 -17.08 -20.90
C ASP A 39 21.92 -15.78 -21.63
N MET A 40 21.92 -14.66 -20.90
CA MET A 40 21.59 -13.33 -21.45
C MET A 40 22.68 -12.84 -22.42
N GLN A 41 23.94 -13.26 -22.26
CA GLN A 41 25.03 -12.90 -23.15
C GLN A 41 25.05 -13.78 -24.42
N TYR A 42 24.62 -15.03 -24.30
CA TYR A 42 24.56 -16.01 -25.38
C TYR A 42 23.18 -16.67 -25.50
N PRO A 43 22.16 -15.93 -25.97
CA PRO A 43 20.75 -16.36 -25.93
C PRO A 43 20.42 -17.60 -26.77
N LEU A 44 21.35 -18.06 -27.61
CA LEU A 44 21.25 -19.29 -28.39
C LEU A 44 21.51 -20.55 -27.56
N PHE A 45 22.10 -20.43 -26.37
CA PHE A 45 22.48 -21.55 -25.53
C PHE A 45 21.71 -21.53 -24.22
N GLN A 46 21.13 -22.68 -23.88
CA GLN A 46 20.53 -22.94 -22.57
C GLN A 46 21.52 -23.74 -21.74
N LYS A 47 21.60 -23.44 -20.45
CA LYS A 47 22.50 -24.08 -19.51
C LYS A 47 21.70 -24.88 -18.51
N GLU A 48 21.82 -26.20 -18.56
CA GLU A 48 21.19 -27.11 -17.62
C GLU A 48 22.17 -27.45 -16.49
N LEU A 49 21.74 -27.28 -15.24
CA LEU A 49 22.51 -27.62 -14.05
C LEU A 49 21.68 -28.51 -13.12
N GLU A 50 22.34 -29.34 -12.32
CA GLU A 50 21.65 -30.04 -11.24
C GLU A 50 21.20 -29.05 -10.16
N ARG A 51 20.03 -29.28 -9.55
CA ARG A 51 19.47 -28.35 -8.55
C ARG A 51 20.40 -28.10 -7.37
N ALA A 52 21.12 -29.13 -6.92
CA ALA A 52 22.10 -29.01 -5.84
C ALA A 52 23.34 -28.19 -6.23
N GLU A 53 23.83 -28.38 -7.46
CA GLU A 53 24.95 -27.60 -8.01
C GLU A 53 24.55 -26.13 -8.21
N PHE A 54 23.34 -25.90 -8.72
CA PHE A 54 22.76 -24.58 -8.90
C PHE A 54 22.69 -23.82 -7.59
N ASP A 55 22.03 -24.40 -6.59
CA ASP A 55 21.84 -23.79 -5.28
C ASP A 55 23.19 -23.46 -4.61
N ARG A 56 24.18 -24.37 -4.71
CA ARG A 56 25.54 -24.11 -4.24
C ARG A 56 26.19 -22.92 -4.95
N ARG A 57 26.16 -22.87 -6.28
CA ARG A 57 26.80 -21.78 -7.04
C ARG A 57 26.13 -20.43 -6.81
N VAL A 58 24.80 -20.44 -6.64
CA VAL A 58 24.05 -19.25 -6.31
C VAL A 58 24.43 -18.76 -4.91
N ARG A 59 24.54 -19.66 -3.94
CA ARG A 59 24.98 -19.37 -2.56
C ARG A 59 26.40 -18.85 -2.45
N GLU A 60 27.31 -19.39 -3.26
CA GLU A 60 28.72 -19.01 -3.27
C GLU A 60 28.95 -17.60 -3.87
N ASN A 61 27.99 -17.05 -4.61
CA ASN A 61 28.13 -15.75 -5.25
C ASN A 61 27.36 -14.64 -4.50
N PRO A 62 28.06 -13.64 -3.92
CA PRO A 62 27.41 -12.53 -3.21
C PRO A 62 26.54 -11.65 -4.11
N MET A 63 26.68 -11.73 -5.44
CA MET A 63 25.76 -11.03 -6.36
C MET A 63 24.33 -11.58 -6.27
N ASN A 64 24.16 -12.80 -5.76
CA ASN A 64 22.85 -13.40 -5.50
C ASN A 64 22.32 -13.15 -4.09
N ASP A 65 22.92 -12.23 -3.32
CA ASP A 65 22.37 -11.84 -2.02
C ASP A 65 20.93 -11.31 -2.14
N HIS A 66 20.54 -10.78 -3.30
CA HIS A 66 19.16 -10.37 -3.58
C HIS A 66 18.15 -11.54 -3.56
N LEU A 67 18.61 -12.79 -3.69
CA LEU A 67 17.79 -14.01 -3.62
C LEU A 67 17.77 -14.63 -2.20
N LYS A 68 18.56 -14.08 -1.26
CA LYS A 68 18.57 -14.56 0.13
C LYS A 68 17.29 -14.13 0.82
N VAL A 69 16.42 -15.11 1.11
CA VAL A 69 15.41 -14.99 2.15
C VAL A 69 16.14 -15.08 3.48
N THR A 70 16.68 -13.94 3.91
CA THR A 70 17.10 -13.78 5.29
C THR A 70 15.86 -14.07 6.13
N ASN A 71 16.00 -14.79 7.24
CA ASN A 71 14.94 -14.92 8.26
C ASN A 71 14.66 -13.55 8.95
N GLN A 72 14.50 -12.46 8.19
CA GLN A 72 13.48 -11.47 8.47
C GLN A 72 12.15 -12.16 8.20
N ALA A 73 11.50 -12.58 9.28
CA ALA A 73 10.21 -13.22 9.23
C ALA A 73 9.23 -12.47 8.30
N ALA A 74 8.61 -13.24 7.41
CA ALA A 74 7.34 -12.91 6.75
C ALA A 74 7.33 -11.70 5.79
N VAL A 75 8.09 -11.78 4.70
CA VAL A 75 7.73 -11.06 3.46
C VAL A 75 7.49 -12.05 2.32
N ALA A 76 6.77 -13.13 2.64
CA ALA A 76 5.94 -13.76 1.61
C ALA A 76 4.90 -12.70 1.22
N GLU A 77 5.10 -12.06 0.07
CA GLU A 77 4.09 -11.51 -0.84
C GLU A 77 2.70 -11.18 -0.27
N GLN A 78 2.64 -10.50 0.88
CA GLN A 78 1.49 -9.68 1.18
C GLN A 78 1.76 -8.38 0.44
N GLN A 79 1.55 -8.39 -0.89
CA GLN A 79 0.98 -7.18 -1.48
C GLN A 79 -0.16 -6.81 -0.53
N PRO A 80 -0.15 -5.60 0.04
CA PRO A 80 -1.16 -5.23 1.02
C PRO A 80 -2.50 -5.60 0.41
N ARG A 81 -3.33 -6.34 1.16
CA ARG A 81 -4.63 -6.83 0.65
C ARG A 81 -5.57 -5.69 0.25
N PHE A 82 -5.12 -4.47 0.48
CA PHE A 82 -5.75 -3.23 0.12
C PHE A 82 -6.01 -3.11 -1.38
N ASN A 83 -7.29 -3.13 -1.72
CA ASN A 83 -7.80 -2.89 -3.06
C ASN A 83 -8.38 -1.47 -3.12
N SER A 84 -7.66 -0.55 -3.77
CA SER A 84 -8.06 0.85 -3.92
C SER A 84 -9.44 1.02 -4.57
N ILE A 85 -9.83 0.13 -5.49
CA ILE A 85 -11.12 0.18 -6.19
C ILE A 85 -12.28 -0.21 -5.25
N GLU A 86 -12.09 -1.23 -4.42
CA GLU A 86 -13.10 -1.60 -3.42
C GLU A 86 -13.17 -0.56 -2.30
N PHE A 87 -12.03 -0.01 -1.88
CA PHE A 87 -11.97 1.05 -0.88
C PHE A 87 -12.66 2.33 -1.35
N GLU A 88 -12.52 2.70 -2.63
CA GLU A 88 -13.17 3.87 -3.23
C GLU A 88 -14.71 3.85 -3.07
N LYS A 89 -15.32 2.66 -3.01
CA LYS A 89 -16.77 2.51 -2.83
C LYS A 89 -17.25 2.89 -1.44
N LEU A 90 -16.35 2.90 -0.45
CA LEU A 90 -16.66 3.18 0.96
C LEU A 90 -16.50 4.65 1.33
N ILE A 91 -15.89 5.45 0.46
CA ILE A 91 -15.54 6.84 0.73
C ILE A 91 -16.39 7.81 -0.12
N PRO A 92 -16.50 9.09 0.30
CA PRO A 92 -17.20 10.12 -0.47
C PRO A 92 -16.64 10.29 -1.88
N HIS A 93 -17.47 10.72 -2.83
CA HIS A 93 -17.06 10.93 -4.23
C HIS A 93 -15.85 11.86 -4.37
N ARG A 94 -15.78 12.92 -3.55
CA ARG A 94 -14.66 13.88 -3.55
C ARG A 94 -13.34 13.29 -3.09
N MET A 95 -13.40 12.25 -2.26
CA MET A 95 -12.24 11.55 -1.70
C MET A 95 -11.74 10.42 -2.60
N ARG A 96 -12.45 10.13 -3.70
CA ARG A 96 -12.03 9.09 -4.64
C ARG A 96 -10.67 9.41 -5.22
N PHE A 97 -9.87 8.39 -5.47
CA PHE A 97 -8.51 8.63 -5.94
C PHE A 97 -8.52 9.01 -7.41
N LYS A 98 -7.63 9.92 -7.75
CA LYS A 98 -7.18 10.17 -9.11
C LYS A 98 -5.92 9.35 -9.39
N GLU A 99 -5.02 9.33 -8.43
CA GLU A 99 -3.78 8.58 -8.41
C GLU A 99 -3.57 8.01 -7.01
N THR A 100 -2.99 6.82 -6.92
CA THR A 100 -2.64 6.22 -5.65
C THR A 100 -1.42 5.32 -5.80
N ASP A 101 -0.52 5.40 -4.84
CA ASP A 101 0.72 4.63 -4.83
C ASP A 101 1.00 4.07 -3.45
N LEU A 102 1.58 2.88 -3.44
CA LEU A 102 2.10 2.28 -2.22
C LEU A 102 3.45 2.91 -1.89
N VAL A 103 3.53 3.54 -0.72
CA VAL A 103 4.75 4.19 -0.23
C VAL A 103 5.20 3.52 1.07
N ASN A 104 6.50 3.53 1.33
CA ASN A 104 7.09 2.96 2.55
C ASN A 104 6.66 1.51 2.87
N GLY A 105 6.30 0.73 1.85
CA GLY A 105 5.96 -0.70 1.94
C GLY A 105 4.57 -1.02 2.52
N ASN A 106 3.98 -0.17 3.36
CA ASN A 106 2.65 -0.41 3.96
C ASN A 106 1.86 0.89 4.27
N GLU A 107 2.19 1.98 3.59
CA GLU A 107 1.49 3.26 3.69
C GLU A 107 0.98 3.64 2.28
N MET A 108 -0.12 4.38 2.20
CA MET A 108 -0.71 4.72 0.91
C MET A 108 -0.61 6.22 0.67
N TYR A 109 -0.08 6.58 -0.49
CA TYR A 109 -0.25 7.91 -1.06
C TYR A 109 -1.55 7.94 -1.86
N TRP A 110 -2.37 8.94 -1.60
CA TRP A 110 -3.74 9.02 -2.08
C TRP A 110 -4.05 10.42 -2.59
N VAL A 111 -4.05 10.58 -3.90
CA VAL A 111 -4.40 11.85 -4.52
C VAL A 111 -5.89 11.85 -4.84
N THR A 112 -6.65 12.78 -4.28
CA THR A 112 -8.09 12.85 -4.52
C THR A 112 -8.42 13.53 -5.85
N GLN A 113 -9.57 13.16 -6.42
CA GLN A 113 -10.08 13.76 -7.66
C GLN A 113 -10.47 15.23 -7.49
N GLU A 114 -10.98 15.59 -6.31
CA GLU A 114 -11.45 16.94 -5.98
C GLU A 114 -10.86 17.41 -4.64
N ILE A 115 -10.95 18.72 -4.37
CA ILE A 115 -10.66 19.28 -3.05
C ILE A 115 -11.70 18.76 -2.05
N PHE A 116 -11.24 18.31 -0.88
CA PHE A 116 -12.07 17.71 0.15
C PHE A 116 -12.17 18.58 1.41
N THR A 117 -13.25 18.37 2.17
CA THR A 117 -13.49 19.04 3.44
C THR A 117 -12.97 18.22 4.62
N ALA A 118 -12.90 18.83 5.82
CA ALA A 118 -12.63 18.10 7.05
C ALA A 118 -13.69 17.01 7.33
N GLY A 119 -14.95 17.24 6.94
CA GLY A 119 -16.02 16.26 7.03
C GLY A 119 -15.81 15.05 6.12
N ASP A 120 -15.24 15.27 4.93
CA ASP A 120 -14.89 14.20 4.00
C ASP A 120 -13.72 13.35 4.54
N LEU A 121 -12.70 13.99 5.13
CA LEU A 121 -11.59 13.30 5.81
C LEU A 121 -12.07 12.42 6.97
N ARG A 122 -13.06 12.87 7.75
CA ARG A 122 -13.64 12.04 8.82
C ARG A 122 -14.33 10.79 8.27
N LYS A 123 -15.08 10.91 7.18
CA LYS A 123 -15.71 9.76 6.51
C LYS A 123 -14.66 8.82 5.91
N PHE A 124 -13.58 9.37 5.35
CA PHE A 124 -12.45 8.59 4.86
C PHE A 124 -11.76 7.81 5.99
N GLN A 125 -11.51 8.45 7.14
CA GLN A 125 -10.99 7.78 8.33
C GLN A 125 -11.89 6.63 8.78
N GLN A 126 -13.21 6.84 8.82
CA GLN A 126 -14.18 5.77 9.15
C GLN A 126 -14.09 4.58 8.17
N ALA A 127 -13.88 4.85 6.88
CA ALA A 127 -13.63 3.80 5.90
C ALA A 127 -12.30 3.08 6.16
N VAL A 128 -11.21 3.80 6.49
CA VAL A 128 -9.93 3.19 6.88
C VAL A 128 -10.06 2.29 8.12
N GLN A 129 -10.88 2.69 9.10
CA GLN A 129 -11.15 1.88 10.30
C GLN A 129 -11.95 0.61 9.97
N SER A 130 -12.94 0.73 9.09
CA SER A 130 -13.87 -0.36 8.76
C SER A 130 -13.31 -1.33 7.73
N TYR A 131 -12.34 -0.88 6.92
CA TYR A 131 -11.77 -1.65 5.84
C TYR A 131 -10.71 -2.63 6.38
N ASP A 132 -10.94 -3.92 6.14
CA ASP A 132 -10.03 -5.01 6.49
C ASP A 132 -8.88 -5.11 5.47
N GLY A 133 -8.07 -4.06 5.42
CA GLY A 133 -6.84 -3.98 4.65
C GLY A 133 -5.62 -3.77 5.55
N ASP A 134 -4.47 -4.26 5.10
CA ASP A 134 -3.19 -4.15 5.80
C ASP A 134 -2.67 -2.70 5.89
N ILE A 135 -3.20 -1.81 5.05
CA ILE A 135 -2.87 -0.38 5.07
C ILE A 135 -3.62 0.32 6.21
N LYS A 136 -2.85 0.95 7.10
CA LYS A 136 -3.37 1.74 8.24
C LYS A 136 -2.92 3.20 8.22
N LYS A 137 -2.23 3.66 7.18
CA LYS A 137 -1.78 5.05 7.09
C LYS A 137 -1.86 5.54 5.66
N PHE A 138 -2.48 6.70 5.51
CA PHE A 138 -2.75 7.34 4.23
C PHE A 138 -2.21 8.75 4.25
N TYR A 139 -1.51 9.13 3.19
CA TYR A 139 -1.13 10.51 2.89
C TYR A 139 -2.06 11.01 1.80
N VAL A 140 -2.97 11.89 2.17
CA VAL A 140 -4.07 12.35 1.32
C VAL A 140 -3.79 13.78 0.89
N THR A 141 -3.80 14.04 -0.41
CA THR A 141 -3.65 15.37 -0.99
C THR A 141 -4.65 15.57 -2.13
N PRO A 142 -5.21 16.76 -2.33
CA PRO A 142 -6.02 17.06 -3.49
C PRO A 142 -5.15 17.26 -4.72
N ARG A 143 -5.65 16.80 -5.87
CA ARG A 143 -5.03 17.01 -7.17
C ARG A 143 -4.56 18.44 -7.44
N ASP A 144 -5.32 19.44 -7.00
CA ASP A 144 -4.98 20.86 -7.20
C ASP A 144 -3.69 21.29 -6.47
N LEU A 145 -3.32 20.62 -5.38
CA LEU A 145 -2.10 20.90 -4.63
C LEU A 145 -0.90 20.05 -5.05
N SER A 146 -1.14 19.05 -5.91
CA SER A 146 -0.15 18.06 -6.32
C SER A 146 -0.05 18.02 -7.86
N PRO A 147 0.52 19.07 -8.49
CA PRO A 147 0.59 19.18 -9.95
C PRO A 147 1.45 18.08 -10.60
N SER A 148 2.40 17.52 -9.84
CA SER A 148 3.34 16.47 -10.27
C SER A 148 2.96 15.06 -9.82
N TYR A 149 1.96 14.91 -8.93
CA TYR A 149 1.60 13.65 -8.27
C TYR A 149 2.78 12.92 -7.61
N SER A 150 3.76 13.66 -7.11
CA SER A 150 4.96 13.11 -6.49
C SER A 150 4.84 13.16 -4.97
N PHE A 151 4.81 11.98 -4.33
CA PHE A 151 4.76 11.86 -2.87
C PHE A 151 5.91 12.62 -2.18
N GLU A 152 7.12 12.55 -2.72
CA GLU A 152 8.29 13.23 -2.13
C GLU A 152 8.14 14.75 -2.17
N GLU A 153 7.66 15.28 -3.30
CA GLU A 153 7.43 16.72 -3.48
C GLU A 153 6.29 17.22 -2.58
N ASP A 154 5.19 16.48 -2.50
CA ASP A 154 4.04 16.85 -1.67
C ASP A 154 4.35 16.80 -0.17
N MET A 155 5.20 15.85 0.24
CA MET A 155 5.68 15.76 1.61
C MET A 155 6.59 16.93 1.96
N GLU A 156 7.48 17.34 1.05
CA GLU A 156 8.35 18.51 1.22
C GLU A 156 7.53 19.81 1.28
N ASN A 157 6.52 19.94 0.42
CA ASN A 157 5.60 21.07 0.39
C ASN A 157 4.57 21.04 1.53
N LYS A 158 4.53 19.96 2.31
CA LYS A 158 3.63 19.75 3.45
C LYS A 158 2.14 19.91 3.08
N VAL A 159 1.77 19.51 1.87
CA VAL A 159 0.40 19.56 1.35
C VAL A 159 -0.39 18.26 1.64
N LEU A 160 0.16 17.37 2.47
CA LEU A 160 -0.43 16.07 2.78
C LEU A 160 -1.19 16.11 4.11
N ALA A 161 -2.44 15.64 4.09
CA ALA A 161 -3.16 15.24 5.29
C ALA A 161 -2.85 13.77 5.61
N VAL A 162 -2.38 13.48 6.82
CA VAL A 162 -2.08 12.11 7.25
C VAL A 162 -3.29 11.52 7.97
N VAL A 163 -3.82 10.43 7.45
CA VAL A 163 -4.98 9.72 8.01
C VAL A 163 -4.57 8.33 8.48
N THR A 164 -4.90 8.03 9.73
CA THR A 164 -4.75 6.70 10.36
C THR A 164 -6.11 6.29 10.94
N PRO A 165 -6.34 5.00 11.26
CA PRO A 165 -7.57 4.56 11.92
C PRO A 165 -7.94 5.44 13.11
N ASP A 166 -6.98 5.81 13.95
CA ASP A 166 -7.26 6.51 15.20
C ASP A 166 -7.16 8.03 15.10
N THR A 167 -6.39 8.56 14.14
CA THR A 167 -6.03 10.00 14.09
C THR A 167 -6.01 10.57 12.68
N ILE A 168 -6.46 11.82 12.53
CA ILE A 168 -6.25 12.65 11.33
C ILE A 168 -5.31 13.80 11.70
N LEU A 169 -4.17 13.91 11.03
CA LEU A 169 -3.24 15.03 11.12
C LEU A 169 -3.31 15.84 9.83
N GLN A 170 -3.93 17.01 9.90
CA GLN A 170 -4.18 17.88 8.74
C GLN A 170 -3.70 19.32 8.97
N ASP A 171 -2.93 19.59 10.03
CA ASP A 171 -2.59 20.96 10.43
C ASP A 171 -1.72 21.65 9.36
N ASP A 172 -0.67 20.99 8.88
CA ASP A 172 0.15 21.48 7.78
C ASP A 172 -0.65 21.61 6.47
N TYR A 173 -1.55 20.66 6.16
CA TYR A 173 -2.45 20.74 5.01
C TYR A 173 -3.39 21.95 5.07
N ILE A 174 -4.00 22.24 6.23
CA ILE A 174 -4.88 23.39 6.42
C ILE A 174 -4.11 24.69 6.19
N GLN A 175 -2.85 24.77 6.64
CA GLN A 175 -2.00 25.93 6.37
C GLN A 175 -1.74 26.09 4.87
N ALA A 176 -1.42 25.00 4.16
CA ALA A 176 -1.17 25.02 2.72
C ALA A 176 -2.41 25.45 1.91
N VAL A 177 -3.57 24.87 2.17
CA VAL A 177 -4.85 25.23 1.51
C VAL A 177 -5.20 26.70 1.71
N ARG A 178 -4.97 27.24 2.91
CA ARG A 178 -5.18 28.67 3.19
C ARG A 178 -4.18 29.56 2.46
N SER A 179 -2.92 29.14 2.36
CA SER A 179 -1.87 29.86 1.65
C SER A 179 -2.16 29.96 0.15
N GLU A 180 -2.72 28.90 -0.44
CA GLU A 180 -3.10 28.81 -1.85
C GLU A 180 -4.44 29.50 -2.19
N GLY A 181 -5.06 30.18 -1.21
CA GLY A 181 -6.34 30.88 -1.41
C GLY A 181 -7.55 29.95 -1.56
N LEU A 182 -7.38 28.65 -1.28
CA LEU A 182 -8.42 27.62 -1.34
C LEU A 182 -9.14 27.44 0.02
N GLY A 183 -8.96 28.39 0.94
CA GLY A 183 -9.53 28.33 2.29
C GLY A 183 -11.05 28.23 2.35
N ASP A 184 -11.77 28.75 1.35
CA ASP A 184 -13.23 28.64 1.24
C ASP A 184 -13.74 27.19 1.10
N TYR A 185 -12.88 26.28 0.65
CA TYR A 185 -13.20 24.86 0.55
C TYR A 185 -13.06 24.11 1.88
N LEU A 186 -12.41 24.70 2.89
CA LEU A 186 -12.36 24.18 4.26
C LEU A 186 -13.66 24.50 5.02
N GLN A 187 -14.82 24.21 4.41
CA GLN A 187 -16.13 24.50 5.01
C GLN A 187 -16.14 24.05 6.48
N PRO A 188 -16.59 24.93 7.41
CA PRO A 188 -16.69 24.55 8.81
C PRO A 188 -17.62 23.35 8.96
N GLU A 189 -17.33 22.49 9.95
CA GLU A 189 -18.20 21.36 10.30
C GLU A 189 -19.66 21.83 10.32
N GLU A 190 -20.45 21.35 9.37
CA GLU A 190 -21.89 21.32 9.54
C GLU A 190 -22.09 20.49 10.80
N LYS A 191 -22.47 21.17 11.89
CA LYS A 191 -22.69 20.57 13.20
C LYS A 191 -23.52 19.33 12.97
N ALA A 192 -23.02 18.18 13.39
CA ALA A 192 -23.79 16.95 13.38
C ALA A 192 -25.19 17.25 13.92
N ASP A 193 -26.20 17.16 13.05
CA ASP A 193 -27.59 17.23 13.49
C ASP A 193 -27.74 16.21 14.63
N PRO A 194 -28.15 16.65 15.83
CA PRO A 194 -28.39 15.72 16.91
C PRO A 194 -29.45 14.74 16.41
N ALA A 195 -29.06 13.46 16.34
CA ALA A 195 -29.87 12.36 15.86
C ALA A 195 -31.36 12.59 16.17
N GLU A 196 -32.12 12.93 15.12
CA GLU A 196 -33.57 12.95 15.20
C GLU A 196 -33.98 11.52 15.52
N SER A 197 -34.30 11.29 16.79
CA SER A 197 -34.80 10.02 17.27
C SER A 197 -36.03 9.69 16.43
N PRO A 198 -36.15 8.49 15.85
CA PRO A 198 -37.33 8.17 15.07
C PRO A 198 -38.53 8.18 16.01
N ALA A 199 -39.36 9.22 15.89
CA ALA A 199 -40.68 9.26 16.49
C ALA A 199 -41.52 8.21 15.79
N PHE A 200 -41.47 6.98 16.31
CA PHE A 200 -42.44 5.95 15.99
C PHE A 200 -43.77 6.36 16.60
N ASP A 201 -44.53 7.17 15.88
CA ASP A 201 -45.95 7.37 16.12
C ASP A 201 -46.68 6.14 15.58
N ILE A 202 -46.66 5.05 16.36
CA ILE A 202 -47.53 3.91 16.14
C ILE A 202 -48.73 4.09 17.06
N GLY A 203 -49.74 4.79 16.55
CA GLY A 203 -51.08 4.67 17.08
C GLY A 203 -51.55 3.23 16.97
N MET A 204 -51.98 2.64 18.09
CA MET A 204 -53.08 1.67 18.21
C MET A 204 -53.32 1.41 19.70
N GLY A 205 -54.55 1.73 20.14
CA GLY A 205 -54.97 1.66 21.54
C GLY A 205 -55.14 0.25 22.07
N TYR A 206 -55.35 0.14 23.40
CA TYR A 206 -56.39 -0.69 24.05
C TYR A 206 -56.43 -0.36 25.56
N LEU A 207 -57.64 0.02 26.00
CA LEU A 207 -58.35 -0.27 27.27
C LEU A 207 -57.67 -0.14 28.66
N GLY A 208 -58.32 0.65 29.53
CA GLY A 208 -58.80 0.13 30.82
C GLY A 208 -58.54 0.96 32.09
N ASN A 209 -59.62 1.58 32.61
CA ASN A 209 -60.11 1.61 34.00
C ASN A 209 -60.46 3.01 34.53
N GLY A 210 -61.75 3.18 34.87
CA GLY A 210 -62.35 4.36 35.49
C GLY A 210 -63.86 4.32 35.35
#